data_AF-A0A328YI97-F1
#
_entry.id   AF-A0A328YI97-F1
#
_cell.length_a   1.000
_cell.length_b   1.000
_cell.length_c   1.000
_cell.angle_alpha   90.00
_cell.angle_beta   90.00
_cell.angle_gamma   90.00
#
_symmetry.space_group_name_H-M   'P 1'
#
loop_
_entity.id
_entity.type
_entity.pdbx_description
1 polymer ?
#
loop_
_entity_poly.entity_id
_entity_poly.type
_entity_poly.pdbx_seq_one_letter_code
_entity_poly.pdbx_strand_id
1 'polypeptide(L)'
;MKKNILSLLILLLTMISTAQTKIRQGDGTYASNKVLFTIDGTKVRQGDGTYASNKVLYTFDGVKFREGDGTYASNKVLLTIDGNKIRVGDGTYASNKVVFTIDGVKIRQGEGTYASNKVLFTIDGNKIRQGDGTYASNKVLYTLEGGLGITKIACLLYYIL
;
A
#
# COMPACT_ATOMS: atom_id res chain seq x y z
N MET A 1 8.77 -37.04 -26.94
CA MET A 1 7.88 -36.75 -25.79
C MET A 1 8.54 -35.92 -24.68
N LYS A 2 9.75 -36.24 -24.20
CA LYS A 2 10.40 -35.50 -23.10
C LYS A 2 10.69 -34.00 -23.38
N LYS A 3 11.10 -33.65 -24.61
CA LYS A 3 11.37 -32.26 -25.01
C LYS A 3 10.11 -31.38 -24.99
N ASN A 4 8.98 -31.92 -25.45
CA ASN A 4 7.71 -31.18 -25.50
C ASN A 4 7.14 -30.93 -24.09
N ILE A 5 7.35 -31.87 -23.16
CA ILE A 5 6.96 -31.70 -21.75
C ILE A 5 7.82 -30.63 -21.08
N LEU A 6 9.13 -30.59 -21.36
CA LEU A 6 10.03 -29.59 -20.80
C LEU A 6 9.72 -28.17 -21.32
N SER A 7 9.42 -28.03 -22.61
CA SER A 7 8.98 -26.75 -23.20
C SER A 7 7.65 -26.26 -22.61
N LEU A 8 6.70 -27.18 -22.40
CA LEU A 8 5.41 -26.86 -21.78
C LEU A 8 5.57 -26.46 -20.30
N LEU A 9 6.49 -27.12 -19.57
CA LEU A 9 6.78 -26.81 -18.18
C LEU A 9 7.45 -25.44 -18.03
N ILE A 10 8.42 -25.10 -18.90
CA ILE A 10 9.08 -23.79 -18.95
C ILE A 10 8.06 -22.68 -19.28
N LEU A 11 7.14 -22.93 -20.22
CA LEU A 11 6.07 -21.99 -20.56
C LEU A 11 5.10 -21.78 -19.37
N LEU A 12 4.78 -22.84 -18.63
CA LEU A 12 3.92 -22.78 -17.44
C LEU A 12 4.60 -22.03 -16.27
N LEU A 13 5.92 -22.17 -16.11
CA LEU A 13 6.73 -21.43 -15.13
C LEU A 13 6.78 -19.92 -15.43
N THR A 14 6.69 -19.51 -16.69
CA THR A 14 6.63 -18.08 -17.06
C THR A 14 5.26 -17.43 -16.81
N MET A 15 4.22 -18.24 -16.55
CA MET A 15 2.85 -17.78 -16.28
C MET A 15 2.56 -17.55 -14.79
N ILE A 16 3.57 -17.57 -13.92
CA ILE A 16 3.42 -17.13 -12.53
C ILE A 16 3.26 -15.61 -12.55
N SER A 17 2.04 -15.15 -12.85
CA SER A 17 1.67 -13.74 -12.70
C SER A 17 1.70 -13.43 -11.22
N THR A 18 2.65 -12.59 -10.80
CA THR A 18 2.54 -11.97 -9.48
C THR A 18 1.24 -11.17 -9.47
N ALA A 19 0.29 -11.52 -8.61
CA ALA A 19 -1.00 -10.85 -8.55
C ALA A 19 -0.79 -9.35 -8.29
N GLN A 20 -1.18 -8.51 -9.26
CA GLN A 20 -1.17 -7.07 -9.09
C GLN A 20 -2.27 -6.68 -8.11
N THR A 21 -1.99 -5.74 -7.22
CA THR A 21 -3.00 -5.11 -6.37
C THR A 21 -3.27 -3.70 -6.86
N LYS A 22 -4.53 -3.36 -7.12
CA LYS A 22 -4.93 -1.99 -7.45
C LYS A 22 -5.49 -1.26 -6.25
N ILE A 23 -5.12 0.02 -6.12
CA ILE A 23 -5.72 0.97 -5.19
C ILE A 23 -6.61 1.89 -6.00
N ARG A 24 -7.91 1.87 -5.70
CA ARG A 24 -8.95 2.63 -6.40
C ARG A 24 -9.55 3.68 -5.50
N GLN A 25 -9.99 4.77 -6.10
CA GLN A 25 -10.69 5.84 -5.39
C GLN A 25 -12.20 5.53 -5.29
N GLY A 26 -12.76 5.62 -4.08
CA GLY A 26 -14.20 5.47 -3.81
C GLY A 26 -14.71 4.03 -3.58
N ASP A 27 -16.03 3.87 -3.52
CA ASP A 27 -16.77 2.62 -3.29
C ASP A 27 -17.46 2.03 -4.53
N GLY A 28 -17.32 2.66 -5.69
CA GLY A 28 -17.94 2.16 -6.92
C GLY A 28 -17.38 0.81 -7.37
N THR A 29 -17.91 0.31 -8.48
CA THR A 29 -17.47 -0.97 -9.04
C THR A 29 -16.00 -0.90 -9.51
N TYR A 30 -15.34 -2.06 -9.59
CA TYR A 30 -13.98 -2.12 -10.13
C TYR A 30 -13.85 -1.50 -11.54
N ALA A 31 -14.91 -1.55 -12.35
CA ALA A 31 -14.91 -0.97 -13.69
C ALA A 31 -15.02 0.56 -13.71
N SER A 32 -15.69 1.15 -12.71
CA SER A 32 -15.98 2.59 -12.67
C SER A 32 -14.98 3.42 -11.86
N ASN A 33 -14.27 2.80 -10.91
CA ASN A 33 -13.36 3.55 -10.04
C ASN A 33 -11.99 3.76 -10.67
N LYS A 34 -11.53 5.01 -10.62
CA LYS A 34 -10.17 5.40 -11.01
C LYS A 34 -9.14 4.63 -10.19
N VAL A 35 -8.23 3.93 -10.88
CA VAL A 35 -7.03 3.36 -10.27
C VAL A 35 -6.04 4.49 -10.04
N LEU A 36 -5.64 4.67 -8.77
CA LEU A 36 -4.60 5.60 -8.39
C LEU A 36 -3.23 4.94 -8.53
N PHE A 37 -3.13 3.71 -8.00
CA PHE A 37 -1.89 2.96 -7.97
C PHE A 37 -2.10 1.50 -8.31
N THR A 38 -1.10 0.92 -8.97
CA THR A 38 -0.93 -0.52 -9.11
C THR A 38 0.31 -0.94 -8.33
N ILE A 39 0.18 -1.95 -7.48
CA ILE A 39 1.25 -2.47 -6.63
C ILE A 39 1.61 -3.86 -7.12
N ASP A 40 2.90 -4.05 -7.35
CA ASP A 40 3.49 -5.33 -7.73
C ASP A 40 4.74 -5.63 -6.91
N GLY A 41 4.68 -6.69 -6.10
CA GLY A 41 5.76 -7.02 -5.17
C GLY A 41 6.15 -5.82 -4.30
N THR A 42 7.35 -5.29 -4.53
CA THR A 42 7.93 -4.16 -3.79
C THR A 42 7.69 -2.80 -4.46
N LYS A 43 7.04 -2.72 -5.63
CA LYS A 43 6.91 -1.50 -6.42
C LYS A 43 5.49 -0.96 -6.38
N VAL A 44 5.37 0.36 -6.25
CA VAL A 44 4.13 1.11 -6.43
C VAL A 44 4.23 1.91 -7.71
N ARG A 45 3.28 1.70 -8.61
CA ARG A 45 3.22 2.33 -9.91
C ARG A 45 1.99 3.23 -10.04
N GLN A 46 2.12 4.25 -10.87
CA GLN A 46 1.01 5.18 -11.15
C GLN A 46 -0.03 4.54 -12.08
N GLY A 47 -1.30 4.58 -11.70
CA GLY A 47 -2.44 4.26 -12.57
C GLY A 47 -2.68 2.77 -12.86
N ASP A 48 -3.45 2.51 -13.93
CA ASP A 48 -4.03 1.20 -14.28
C ASP A 48 -3.30 0.45 -15.42
N GLY A 49 -2.14 0.93 -15.88
CA GLY A 49 -1.44 0.29 -16.98
C GLY A 49 -0.62 -0.94 -16.57
N THR A 50 0.12 -1.48 -17.53
CA THR A 50 0.97 -2.67 -17.36
C THR A 50 2.30 -2.34 -16.68
N TYR A 51 3.02 -3.38 -16.24
CA TYR A 51 4.39 -3.28 -15.70
C TYR A 51 5.33 -2.45 -16.59
N ALA A 52 5.24 -2.60 -17.92
CA ALA A 52 6.12 -1.94 -18.86
C ALA A 52 5.75 -0.47 -19.10
N SER A 53 4.46 -0.12 -18.95
CA SER A 53 3.96 1.22 -19.27
C SER A 53 3.88 2.15 -18.06
N ASN A 54 3.76 1.62 -16.85
CA ASN A 54 3.56 2.47 -15.67
C ASN A 54 4.89 2.84 -15.02
N LYS A 55 5.04 4.15 -14.78
CA LYS A 55 6.11 4.71 -13.96
C LYS A 55 6.03 4.17 -12.53
N VAL A 56 7.16 3.64 -12.04
CA VAL A 56 7.35 3.34 -10.62
C VAL A 56 7.52 4.66 -9.89
N LEU A 57 6.62 4.91 -8.94
CA LEU A 57 6.67 6.08 -8.08
C LEU A 57 7.41 5.79 -6.78
N TYR A 58 7.20 4.59 -6.24
CA TYR A 58 7.72 4.22 -4.94
C TYR A 58 8.19 2.76 -4.89
N THR A 59 9.10 2.50 -3.97
CA THR A 59 9.57 1.17 -3.62
C THR A 59 9.40 0.90 -2.13
N PHE A 60 9.09 -0.34 -1.76
CA PHE A 60 8.88 -0.76 -0.39
C PHE A 60 9.52 -2.11 -0.09
N ASP A 61 10.34 -2.16 0.95
CA ASP A 61 11.11 -3.36 1.33
C ASP A 61 10.53 -4.14 2.52
N GLY A 62 9.33 -3.76 3.00
CA GLY A 62 8.74 -4.28 4.24
C GLY A 62 8.85 -3.31 5.41
N VAL A 63 9.83 -2.41 5.37
CA VAL A 63 10.15 -1.47 6.46
C VAL A 63 10.17 -0.03 5.97
N LYS A 64 10.80 0.25 4.83
CA LYS A 64 11.01 1.60 4.30
C LYS A 64 10.26 1.79 3.00
N PHE A 65 9.48 2.87 2.95
CA PHE A 65 8.81 3.36 1.75
C PHE A 65 9.64 4.48 1.14
N ARG A 66 10.09 4.27 -0.10
CA ARG A 66 11.09 5.09 -0.77
C ARG A 66 10.56 5.67 -2.06
N GLU A 67 11.10 6.83 -2.43
CA GLU A 67 10.80 7.48 -3.70
C GLU A 67 11.61 6.88 -4.85
N GLY A 68 10.92 6.45 -5.92
CA GLY A 68 11.53 6.01 -7.18
C GLY A 68 11.83 4.52 -7.31
N ASP A 69 12.45 4.18 -8.45
CA ASP A 69 12.79 2.83 -8.92
C ASP A 69 14.29 2.49 -8.85
N GLY A 70 15.09 3.37 -8.24
CA GLY A 70 16.51 3.13 -8.05
C GLY A 70 16.78 2.06 -7.00
N THR A 71 18.06 1.85 -6.68
CA THR A 71 18.45 0.98 -5.57
C THR A 71 17.93 1.51 -4.24
N TYR A 72 17.72 0.64 -3.26
CA TYR A 72 17.28 1.07 -1.93
C TYR A 72 18.25 2.05 -1.27
N ALA A 73 19.56 1.94 -1.54
CA ALA A 73 20.56 2.84 -0.99
C ALA A 73 20.48 4.26 -1.59
N SER A 74 20.09 4.39 -2.86
CA SER A 74 20.01 5.67 -3.55
C SER A 74 18.68 6.39 -3.36
N ASN A 75 17.60 5.66 -3.10
CA ASN A 75 16.25 6.23 -3.02
C ASN A 75 15.98 6.85 -1.65
N LYS A 76 15.47 8.08 -1.65
CA LYS A 76 15.05 8.80 -0.44
C LYS A 76 13.97 8.03 0.30
N VAL A 77 14.14 7.80 1.61
CA VAL A 77 13.07 7.28 2.45
C VAL A 77 12.06 8.37 2.74
N LEU A 78 10.81 8.08 2.43
CA LEU A 78 9.66 8.92 2.72
C LEU A 78 9.02 8.52 4.04
N LEU A 79 8.79 7.21 4.22
CA LEU A 79 8.22 6.65 5.44
C LEU A 79 9.02 5.45 5.94
N THR A 80 9.05 5.29 7.26
CA THR A 80 9.56 4.10 7.94
C THR A 80 8.44 3.47 8.78
N ILE A 81 8.25 2.16 8.62
CA ILE A 81 7.35 1.33 9.40
C ILE A 81 8.12 0.77 10.59
N ASP A 82 7.57 0.94 11.77
CA ASP A 82 8.10 0.35 13.01
C ASP A 82 6.93 -0.19 13.83
N GLY A 83 6.78 -1.51 13.79
CA GLY A 83 5.63 -2.21 14.33
C GLY A 83 4.32 -1.65 13.76
N ASN A 84 3.50 -1.08 14.64
CA ASN A 84 2.23 -0.47 14.29
C ASN A 84 2.31 1.04 14.01
N LYS A 85 3.50 1.64 14.06
CA LYS A 85 3.71 3.07 13.86
C LYS A 85 4.30 3.35 12.47
N ILE A 86 3.84 4.43 11.86
CA ILE A 86 4.35 4.96 10.60
C ILE A 86 5.00 6.30 10.88
N ARG A 87 6.28 6.41 10.51
CA ARG A 87 7.11 7.58 10.74
C ARG A 87 7.57 8.20 9.44
N VAL A 88 7.86 9.50 9.45
CA VAL A 88 8.42 10.20 8.28
C VAL A 88 9.95 10.16 8.33
N GLY A 89 10.58 9.83 7.19
CA GLY A 89 12.03 9.88 6.99
C GLY A 89 12.81 8.60 7.32
N ASP A 90 14.14 8.70 7.21
CA ASP A 90 15.14 7.59 7.33
C ASP A 90 15.89 7.57 8.68
N GLY A 91 15.53 8.42 9.64
CA GLY A 91 16.18 8.43 10.95
C GLY A 91 15.82 7.23 11.84
N THR A 92 16.30 7.26 13.08
CA THR A 92 16.01 6.22 14.08
C THR A 92 14.59 6.33 14.61
N TYR A 93 14.10 5.30 15.29
CA TYR A 93 12.77 5.29 15.90
C TYR A 93 12.56 6.43 16.89
N ALA A 94 13.62 6.92 17.54
CA ALA A 94 13.60 8.01 18.50
C ALA A 94 13.61 9.40 17.83
N SER A 95 14.21 9.54 16.65
CA SER A 95 14.33 10.85 15.97
C SER A 95 13.19 11.13 15.00
N ASN A 96 12.56 10.09 14.44
CA ASN A 96 11.52 10.29 13.43
C ASN A 96 10.14 10.50 14.06
N LYS A 97 9.44 11.52 13.59
CA LYS A 97 8.07 11.81 14.00
C LYS A 97 7.12 10.72 13.52
N VAL A 98 6.32 10.19 14.44
CA VAL A 98 5.17 9.33 14.12
C VAL A 98 4.05 10.19 13.54
N VAL A 99 3.61 9.83 12.33
CA VAL A 99 2.49 10.50 11.65
C VAL A 99 1.19 9.71 11.76
N PHE A 100 1.29 8.38 11.81
CA PHE A 100 0.15 7.51 12.02
C PHE A 100 0.48 6.35 12.94
N THR A 101 -0.52 5.91 13.69
CA THR A 101 -0.49 4.66 14.47
C THR A 101 -1.65 3.78 14.03
N ILE A 102 -1.37 2.51 13.75
CA ILE A 102 -2.36 1.49 13.40
C ILE A 102 -2.74 0.73 14.67
N ASP A 103 -4.03 0.60 14.90
CA ASP A 103 -4.62 -0.01 16.08
C ASP A 103 -5.78 -0.92 15.64
N GLY A 104 -5.47 -2.21 15.43
CA GLY A 104 -6.41 -3.14 14.81
C GLY A 104 -6.87 -2.62 13.45
N VAL A 105 -8.15 -2.25 13.36
CA VAL A 105 -8.77 -1.68 12.15
C VAL A 105 -8.73 -0.15 12.10
N LYS A 106 -8.22 0.54 13.11
CA LYS A 106 -8.21 2.00 13.20
C LYS A 106 -6.84 2.56 12.81
N ILE A 107 -6.84 3.61 11.98
CA ILE A 107 -5.64 4.40 11.67
C ILE A 107 -5.78 5.76 12.37
N ARG A 108 -4.90 6.00 13.33
CA ARG A 108 -4.93 7.16 14.21
C ARG A 108 -3.86 8.17 13.84
N GLN A 109 -4.13 9.43 14.11
CA GLN A 109 -3.18 10.52 13.91
C GLN A 109 -2.08 10.48 14.99
N GLY A 110 -0.82 10.50 14.56
CA GLY A 110 0.35 10.72 15.42
C GLY A 110 0.68 9.59 16.40
N GLU A 111 1.57 9.93 17.34
CA GLU A 111 1.96 9.11 18.48
C GLU A 111 1.01 9.30 19.66
N GLY A 112 0.79 8.26 20.47
CA GLY A 112 -0.03 8.35 21.68
C GLY A 112 -0.83 7.07 21.93
N THR A 113 -1.78 7.18 22.87
CA THR A 113 -2.63 6.07 23.30
C THR A 113 -3.92 6.01 22.48
N TYR A 114 -4.61 4.87 22.55
CA TYR A 114 -5.92 4.69 21.90
C TYR A 114 -6.97 5.70 22.35
N ALA A 115 -6.86 6.22 23.59
CA ALA A 115 -7.80 7.19 24.13
C ALA A 115 -7.51 8.63 23.65
N SER A 116 -6.25 8.98 23.41
CA SER A 116 -5.84 10.35 23.08
C SER A 116 -5.85 10.64 21.58
N ASN A 117 -5.67 9.63 20.74
CA ASN A 117 -5.41 9.85 19.32
C ASN A 117 -6.67 9.75 18.48
N LYS A 118 -6.95 10.81 17.72
CA LYS A 118 -8.04 10.89 16.76
C LYS A 118 -7.89 9.78 15.71
N VAL A 119 -8.96 8.99 15.53
CA VAL A 119 -9.07 8.08 14.39
C VAL A 119 -9.35 8.91 13.14
N LEU A 120 -8.47 8.78 12.15
CA LEU A 120 -8.62 9.43 10.85
C LEU A 120 -9.28 8.51 9.84
N PHE A 121 -8.97 7.22 9.91
CA PHE A 121 -9.50 6.22 8.99
C PHE A 121 -9.81 4.90 9.69
N THR A 122 -10.75 4.17 9.11
CA THR A 122 -11.09 2.80 9.52
C THR A 122 -10.90 1.84 8.34
N ILE A 123 -10.26 0.71 8.62
CA ILE A 123 -10.08 -0.43 7.71
C ILE A 123 -11.33 -1.30 7.79
N ASP A 124 -11.96 -1.54 6.64
CA ASP A 124 -13.15 -2.39 6.51
C ASP A 124 -12.94 -3.39 5.36
N GLY A 125 -12.44 -4.57 5.70
CA GLY A 125 -12.09 -5.60 4.72
C GLY A 125 -11.04 -5.10 3.72
N ASN A 126 -11.46 -4.78 2.49
CA ASN A 126 -10.61 -4.23 1.44
C ASN A 126 -10.81 -2.72 1.22
N LYS A 127 -11.51 -2.03 2.13
CA LYS A 127 -11.82 -0.60 2.02
C LYS A 127 -11.13 0.21 3.11
N ILE A 128 -10.77 1.44 2.77
CA ILE A 128 -10.38 2.47 3.72
C ILE A 128 -11.48 3.52 3.77
N ARG A 129 -12.03 3.72 4.97
CA ARG A 129 -13.14 4.65 5.23
C ARG A 129 -12.67 5.84 6.05
N GLN A 130 -13.32 6.99 5.86
CA GLN A 130 -13.04 8.20 6.60
C GLN A 130 -13.64 8.15 8.01
N GLY A 131 -12.82 8.42 9.03
CA GLY A 131 -13.25 8.62 10.42
C GLY A 131 -13.45 7.34 11.25
N ASP A 132 -14.10 7.56 12.40
CA ASP A 132 -14.25 6.59 13.50
C ASP A 132 -15.66 5.96 13.62
N GLY A 133 -16.59 6.37 12.75
CA GLY A 133 -17.97 5.90 12.80
C GLY A 133 -18.15 4.46 12.33
N THR A 134 -19.41 4.05 12.17
CA THR A 134 -19.77 2.71 11.69
C THR A 134 -19.50 2.55 10.19
N TYR A 135 -19.45 1.29 9.72
CA TYR A 135 -19.31 0.99 8.30
C TYR A 135 -20.43 1.59 7.44
N ALA A 136 -21.64 1.75 7.99
CA ALA A 136 -22.77 2.36 7.29
C ALA A 136 -22.63 3.89 7.15
N SER A 137 -22.04 4.56 8.14
CA SER A 137 -21.95 6.02 8.18
C SER A 137 -20.68 6.58 7.52
N ASN A 138 -19.58 5.80 7.50
CA ASN A 138 -18.31 6.30 7.03
C ASN A 138 -18.16 6.16 5.52
N LYS A 139 -17.85 7.28 4.85
CA LYS A 139 -17.52 7.33 3.43
C LYS A 139 -16.31 6.47 3.12
N VAL A 140 -16.41 5.62 2.10
CA VAL A 140 -15.26 4.91 1.54
C VAL A 140 -14.43 5.88 0.72
N LEU A 141 -13.15 6.00 1.08
CA LEU A 141 -12.19 6.81 0.34
C LEU A 141 -11.47 5.98 -0.72
N TYR A 142 -11.11 4.74 -0.35
CA TYR A 142 -10.34 3.86 -1.21
C TYR A 142 -10.81 2.41 -1.10
N THR A 143 -10.74 1.71 -2.23
CA THR A 143 -10.98 0.27 -2.32
C THR A 143 -9.73 -0.38 -2.89
N LEU A 144 -9.30 -1.48 -2.28
CA LEU A 144 -8.11 -2.22 -2.66
C LEU A 144 -8.50 -3.59 -3.21
N GLU A 145 -7.78 -4.06 -4.22
CA GLU A 145 -7.89 -5.44 -4.70
C GLU A 145 -7.04 -6.36 -3.81
N GLY A 146 -7.64 -7.38 -3.20
CA GLY A 146 -6.95 -8.30 -2.30
C GLY A 146 -6.73 -7.78 -0.86
N GLY A 147 -5.89 -8.48 -0.10
CA GLY A 147 -5.69 -8.20 1.32
C GLY A 147 -4.92 -6.89 1.61
N LEU A 148 -5.38 -6.15 2.61
CA LEU A 148 -4.74 -4.94 3.12
C LEU A 148 -3.46 -5.28 3.91
N GLY A 149 -2.31 -5.06 3.28
CA GLY A 149 -1.00 -5.15 3.91
C GLY A 149 -0.44 -3.77 4.23
N ILE A 150 0.53 -3.71 5.15
CA ILE A 150 1.14 -2.46 5.61
C ILE A 150 1.72 -1.60 4.47
N THR A 151 2.25 -2.20 3.41
CA THR A 151 2.72 -1.51 2.19
C THR A 151 1.63 -0.67 1.55
N LYS A 152 0.43 -1.24 1.43
CA LYS A 152 -0.71 -0.62 0.76
C LYS A 152 -1.24 0.53 1.61
N ILE A 153 -1.27 0.33 2.93
CA ILE A 153 -1.62 1.36 3.91
C ILE A 153 -0.59 2.50 3.88
N ALA A 154 0.70 2.21 3.88
CA ALA A 154 1.76 3.22 3.82
C ALA A 154 1.70 4.06 2.53
N CYS A 155 1.47 3.41 1.38
CA CYS A 155 1.26 4.09 0.10
C CYS A 155 0.06 5.04 0.15
N LEU A 156 -1.08 4.58 0.68
CA LEU A 156 -2.27 5.41 0.82
C LEU A 156 -2.05 6.57 1.76
N LEU A 157 -1.47 6.30 2.93
CA LEU A 157 -1.25 7.33 3.94
C LEU A 157 -0.25 8.38 3.47
N TYR A 158 0.80 8.00 2.75
CA TYR A 158 1.70 8.97 2.13
C TYR A 158 0.97 9.83 1.09
N TYR A 159 0.09 9.24 0.29
CA TYR A 159 -0.69 9.98 -0.71
C TYR A 159 -1.66 11.01 -0.09
N ILE A 160 -2.04 10.84 1.18
CA ILE A 160 -2.97 11.72 1.89
C ILE A 160 -2.25 12.75 2.78
N LEU A 161 -0.96 12.54 3.10
CA LEU A 161 -0.12 13.52 3.81
C LEU A 161 0.13 14.76 2.96
#